data_AF-A0A942R2Q7-F1
#
_entry.id   AF-A0A942R2Q7-F1
#
_cell.length_a   1.000
_cell.length_b   1.000
_cell.length_c   1.000
_cell.angle_alpha   90.00
_cell.angle_beta   90.00
_cell.angle_gamma   90.00
#
_symmetry.space_group_name_H-M   'P 1'
#
loop_
_entity.id
_entity.type
_entity.pdbx_description
1 polymer ?
#
loop_
_entity_poly.entity_id
_entity_poly.type
_entity_poly.pdbx_seq_one_letter_code
_entity_poly.pdbx_strand_id
1 'polypeptide(L)'
;GTQLALNGDGTAKETRRIQGRDYVLEYPIHGDVALVKAEVGDRWGNLTYRKAARNFGPVMATAAKRTIATVHDIAELGQLDPESIVTPGIYVSKIVKIQPVATRAGGFKQAA
;
A
#
# COMPACT_ATOMS: atom_id res chain seq x y z
N GLY A 1 15.90 7.78 25.06
CA GLY A 1 15.21 7.12 23.94
C GLY A 1 15.83 7.58 22.63
N THR A 2 15.56 6.88 21.53
CA THR A 2 15.93 7.31 20.17
C THR A 2 15.11 8.53 19.73
N GLN A 3 15.52 9.25 18.67
CA GLN A 3 14.69 10.31 18.09
C GLN A 3 13.29 9.84 17.67
N LEU A 4 13.14 8.55 17.33
CA LEU A 4 11.85 7.93 17.03
C LEU A 4 10.86 7.91 18.21
N ALA A 5 11.34 8.11 19.45
CA ALA A 5 10.52 8.20 20.65
C ALA A 5 10.00 9.62 20.91
N LEU A 6 10.17 10.55 19.96
CA LEU A 6 9.67 11.92 20.03
C LEU A 6 8.57 12.12 19.00
N ASN A 7 7.57 12.91 19.36
CA ASN A 7 6.58 13.46 18.46
C ASN A 7 7.23 14.45 17.48
N GLY A 8 6.50 14.84 16.43
CA GLY A 8 6.98 15.80 15.44
C GLY A 8 7.31 17.19 16.00
N ASP A 9 6.73 17.54 17.16
CA ASP A 9 7.00 18.78 17.90
C ASP A 9 8.15 18.66 18.91
N GLY A 10 8.81 17.50 18.98
CA GLY A 10 9.93 17.23 19.89
C GLY A 10 9.52 16.77 21.29
N THR A 11 8.23 16.71 21.62
CA THR A 11 7.75 16.14 22.90
C THR A 11 7.93 14.62 22.91
N ALA A 12 8.06 14.00 24.09
CA ALA A 12 8.20 12.55 24.18
C ALA A 12 6.89 11.84 23.83
N LYS A 13 6.99 10.77 23.03
CA LYS A 13 5.88 9.84 22.81
C LYS A 13 5.60 9.04 24.08
N GLU A 14 4.34 8.65 24.26
CA GLU A 14 3.96 7.74 25.35
C GLU A 14 4.81 6.46 25.26
N THR A 15 5.43 6.11 26.38
CA THR A 15 6.34 4.96 26.47
C THR A 15 5.97 4.12 27.69
N ARG A 16 5.84 2.81 27.49
CA ARG A 16 5.52 1.85 28.55
C ARG A 16 6.62 0.82 28.70
N ARG A 17 7.02 0.56 29.95
CA ARG A 17 7.93 -0.55 30.28
C ARG A 17 7.15 -1.85 30.42
N ILE A 18 7.45 -2.83 29.58
CA ILE A 18 6.80 -4.15 29.53
C ILE A 18 7.90 -5.20 29.58
N GLN A 19 7.87 -6.07 30.60
CA GLN A 19 8.87 -7.13 30.80
C GLN A 19 10.33 -6.63 30.76
N GLY A 20 10.58 -5.45 31.34
CA GLY A 20 11.92 -4.86 31.41
C GLY A 20 12.40 -4.12 30.16
N ARG A 21 11.58 -4.04 29.10
CA ARG A 21 11.88 -3.28 27.88
C ARG A 21 10.89 -2.13 27.70
N ASP A 22 11.38 -1.01 27.18
CA ASP A 22 10.53 0.16 26.89
C ASP A 22 9.94 0.04 25.47
N TYR A 23 8.65 0.34 25.33
CA TYR A 23 7.89 0.32 24.08
C TYR A 23 7.23 1.68 23.87
N VAL A 24 7.31 2.20 22.65
CA VAL A 24 6.71 3.49 22.26
C VAL A 24 5.33 3.23 21.66
N LEU A 25 4.34 4.02 22.06
CA LEU A 25 3.00 3.98 21.47
C LEU A 25 3.00 4.70 20.11
N GLU A 26 2.53 4.01 19.08
CA GLU A 26 2.20 4.58 17.77
C GLU A 26 0.73 4.32 17.46
N TYR A 27 0.01 5.36 17.05
CA TYR A 27 -1.39 5.24 16.67
C TYR A 27 -1.53 4.73 15.22
N PRO A 28 -2.62 4.02 14.90
CA PRO A 28 -2.93 3.66 13.51
C PRO A 28 -3.04 4.89 12.61
N ILE A 29 -2.57 4.76 11.38
CA ILE A 29 -2.73 5.78 10.35
C ILE A 29 -3.99 5.48 9.55
N HIS A 30 -4.85 6.50 9.40
CA HIS A 30 -6.06 6.43 8.58
C HIS A 30 -5.98 7.45 7.45
N GLY A 31 -6.21 6.98 6.23
CA GLY A 31 -6.32 7.84 5.05
C GLY A 31 -7.77 8.09 4.63
N ASP A 32 -8.04 9.25 4.04
CA ASP A 32 -9.29 9.43 3.29
C ASP A 32 -9.25 8.69 1.96
N VAL A 33 -8.07 8.68 1.31
CA VAL A 33 -7.84 8.01 0.02
C VAL A 33 -6.53 7.24 0.03
N ALA A 34 -6.55 6.00 -0.47
CA ALA A 34 -5.36 5.23 -0.83
C ALA A 34 -5.22 5.14 -2.35
N LEU A 35 -4.09 5.61 -2.87
CA LEU A 35 -3.71 5.44 -4.26
C LEU A 35 -2.72 4.29 -4.35
N VAL A 36 -3.14 3.18 -4.95
CA VAL A 36 -2.33 1.96 -5.02
C VAL A 36 -2.06 1.58 -6.48
N LYS A 37 -0.93 0.90 -6.71
CA LYS A 37 -0.59 0.34 -8.01
C LYS A 37 -0.48 -1.18 -7.88
N ALA A 38 -1.18 -1.89 -8.75
CA ALA A 38 -1.19 -3.35 -8.82
C ALA A 38 -0.82 -3.81 -10.24
N GLU A 39 -0.56 -5.11 -10.38
CA GLU A 39 -0.24 -5.70 -11.69
C GLU A 39 -1.54 -5.96 -12.47
N VAL A 40 -2.40 -6.83 -11.91
CA VAL A 40 -3.69 -7.20 -12.49
C VAL A 40 -4.78 -6.94 -11.45
N GLY A 41 -5.94 -6.49 -11.92
CA GLY A 41 -7.16 -6.52 -11.10
C GLY A 41 -8.37 -7.03 -11.87
N ASP A 42 -9.48 -7.27 -11.19
CA ASP A 42 -10.75 -7.65 -11.83
C ASP A 42 -11.86 -6.62 -11.59
N ARG A 43 -13.05 -6.84 -12.18
CA ARG A 43 -14.19 -5.91 -12.01
C ARG A 43 -14.67 -5.80 -10.54
N TRP A 44 -14.39 -6.78 -9.69
CA TRP A 44 -14.79 -6.77 -8.27
C TRP A 44 -13.79 -6.08 -7.35
N GLY A 45 -12.62 -5.70 -7.86
CA GLY A 45 -11.60 -5.02 -7.08
C GLY A 45 -10.47 -5.92 -6.61
N ASN A 46 -10.48 -7.23 -6.93
CA ASN A 46 -9.40 -8.11 -6.49
C ASN A 46 -8.10 -7.72 -7.19
N LEU A 47 -6.99 -7.66 -6.45
CA LEU A 47 -5.69 -7.25 -6.98
C LEU A 47 -4.60 -8.30 -6.74
N THR A 48 -3.76 -8.47 -7.76
CA THR A 48 -2.47 -9.15 -7.66
C THR A 48 -1.34 -8.15 -7.89
N TYR A 49 -0.13 -8.49 -7.43
CA TYR A 49 1.04 -7.61 -7.49
C TYR A 49 2.25 -8.37 -8.01
N ARG A 50 3.14 -7.65 -8.70
CA ARG A 50 4.37 -8.24 -9.25
C ARG A 50 5.56 -8.04 -8.30
N LYS A 51 5.95 -9.12 -7.63
CA LYS A 51 7.17 -9.18 -6.79
C LYS A 51 7.22 -8.02 -5.76
N ALA A 52 8.31 -7.25 -5.74
CA ALA A 52 8.54 -6.17 -4.78
C ALA A 52 7.62 -4.94 -4.99
N ALA A 53 6.92 -4.85 -6.14
CA ALA A 53 5.93 -3.78 -6.36
C ALA A 53 4.72 -3.89 -5.41
N ARG A 54 4.55 -5.03 -4.71
CA ARG A 54 3.53 -5.23 -3.68
C ARG A 54 3.66 -4.25 -2.50
N ASN A 55 4.87 -4.11 -1.96
CA ASN A 55 5.25 -3.29 -0.79
C ASN A 55 4.07 -2.84 0.11
N PHE A 56 3.70 -1.55 0.09
CA PHE A 56 2.68 -0.94 0.93
C PHE A 56 1.28 -0.99 0.32
N GLY A 57 1.12 -1.44 -0.93
CA GLY A 57 -0.16 -1.43 -1.63
C GLY A 57 -1.30 -2.06 -0.82
N PRO A 58 -1.18 -3.33 -0.37
CA PRO A 58 -2.23 -4.01 0.38
C PRO A 58 -2.55 -3.33 1.72
N VAL A 59 -1.55 -2.96 2.51
CA VAL A 59 -1.79 -2.33 3.82
C VAL A 59 -2.41 -0.95 3.68
N MET A 60 -2.00 -0.16 2.69
CA MET A 60 -2.62 1.15 2.40
C MET A 60 -4.07 1.00 1.94
N ALA A 61 -4.39 -0.01 1.13
CA ALA A 61 -5.76 -0.28 0.71
C ALA A 61 -6.70 -0.58 1.90
N THR A 62 -6.19 -1.20 2.96
CA THR A 62 -6.96 -1.49 4.18
C THR A 62 -7.06 -0.30 5.15
N ALA A 63 -6.22 0.72 4.98
CA ALA A 63 -6.08 1.84 5.91
C ALA A 63 -6.82 3.11 5.46
N ALA A 64 -7.58 3.06 4.36
CA ALA A 64 -8.26 4.23 3.79
C ALA A 64 -9.77 4.05 3.62
N LYS A 65 -10.52 5.15 3.70
CA LYS A 65 -11.97 5.16 3.42
C LYS A 65 -12.28 4.81 1.96
N ARG A 66 -11.41 5.22 1.03
CA ARG A 66 -11.56 4.95 -0.40
C ARG A 66 -10.24 4.54 -1.04
N THR A 67 -10.24 3.42 -1.73
CA THR A 67 -9.04 2.93 -2.44
C THR A 67 -9.25 2.99 -3.93
N ILE A 68 -8.29 3.61 -4.62
CA ILE A 68 -8.24 3.67 -6.09
C ILE A 68 -6.97 2.95 -6.53
N ALA A 69 -7.17 1.86 -7.26
CA ALA A 69 -6.09 1.01 -7.75
C ALA A 69 -5.85 1.25 -9.24
N THR A 70 -4.62 1.59 -9.59
CA THR A 70 -4.16 1.51 -10.98
C THR A 70 -3.65 0.10 -11.27
N VAL A 71 -4.03 -0.47 -12.41
CA VAL A 71 -3.61 -1.81 -12.83
C VAL A 71 -3.12 -1.78 -14.27
N HIS A 72 -2.21 -2.69 -14.61
CA HIS A 72 -1.76 -2.86 -16.00
C HIS A 72 -2.76 -3.66 -16.81
N ASP A 73 -3.35 -4.70 -16.22
CA ASP A 73 -4.39 -5.51 -16.85
C ASP A 73 -5.64 -5.65 -15.98
N ILE A 74 -6.77 -5.76 -16.67
CA ILE A 74 -8.06 -6.10 -16.06
C ILE A 74 -8.40 -7.51 -16.51
N ALA A 75 -8.41 -8.46 -15.58
CA ALA A 75 -8.82 -9.83 -15.81
C ALA A 75 -10.35 -9.94 -15.84
N GLU A 76 -10.83 -10.89 -16.65
CA GLU A 76 -12.23 -11.31 -16.59
C GLU A 76 -12.53 -12.01 -15.26
N LEU A 77 -13.79 -11.98 -14.84
CA LEU A 77 -14.21 -12.63 -13.59
C LEU A 77 -13.91 -14.14 -13.62
N GLY A 78 -13.32 -14.63 -12.54
CA GLY A 78 -12.92 -16.04 -12.40
C GLY A 78 -11.58 -16.39 -13.04
N GLN A 79 -10.91 -15.46 -13.73
CA GLN A 79 -9.56 -15.71 -14.29
C GLN A 79 -8.43 -15.50 -13.28
N LEU A 80 -8.66 -14.73 -12.23
CA LEU A 80 -7.71 -14.63 -11.12
C LEU A 80 -7.87 -15.86 -10.23
N ASP A 81 -6.76 -16.57 -10.00
CA ASP A 81 -6.69 -17.63 -8.99
C ASP A 81 -6.99 -17.01 -7.61
N PRO A 82 -8.04 -17.45 -6.91
CA PRO A 82 -8.39 -16.91 -5.59
C PRO A 82 -7.25 -16.94 -4.58
N GLU A 83 -6.39 -17.97 -4.62
CA GLU A 83 -5.25 -18.11 -3.71
C GLU A 83 -4.10 -17.12 -4.03
N SER A 84 -4.12 -16.52 -5.22
CA SER A 84 -3.16 -15.51 -5.64
C SER A 84 -3.59 -14.07 -5.33
N ILE A 85 -4.85 -13.86 -4.90
CA ILE A 85 -5.39 -12.53 -4.58
C ILE A 85 -4.72 -12.01 -3.31
N VAL A 86 -4.04 -10.88 -3.46
CA VAL A 86 -3.33 -10.25 -2.34
C VAL A 86 -4.19 -9.20 -1.65
N THR A 87 -4.92 -8.39 -2.43
CA THR A 87 -5.85 -7.41 -1.90
C THR A 87 -7.24 -7.81 -2.37
N PRO A 88 -8.08 -8.35 -1.47
CA PRO A 88 -9.46 -8.68 -1.80
C PRO A 88 -10.25 -7.43 -2.19
N GLY A 89 -11.19 -7.58 -3.12
CA GLY A 89 -11.95 -6.48 -3.70
C GLY A 89 -12.77 -5.65 -2.71
N ILE A 90 -13.06 -6.20 -1.53
CA ILE A 90 -13.73 -5.47 -0.44
C ILE A 90 -12.98 -4.21 -0.01
N TYR A 91 -11.65 -4.18 -0.18
CA TYR A 91 -10.81 -3.03 0.16
C TYR A 91 -10.61 -2.06 -1.00
N VAL A 92 -11.18 -2.32 -2.17
CA VAL A 92 -10.91 -1.58 -3.42
C VAL A 92 -12.19 -0.96 -3.95
N SER A 93 -12.24 0.37 -3.96
CA SER A 93 -13.44 1.10 -4.39
C SER A 93 -13.47 1.37 -5.89
N LYS A 94 -12.31 1.44 -6.55
CA LYS A 94 -12.21 1.70 -8.00
C LYS A 94 -10.92 1.13 -8.57
N ILE A 95 -11.02 0.55 -9.76
CA ILE A 95 -9.88 0.19 -10.60
C ILE A 95 -9.80 1.11 -11.82
N VAL A 96 -8.57 1.46 -12.21
CA VAL A 96 -8.23 2.25 -13.39
C VAL A 96 -7.14 1.52 -14.18
N LYS A 97 -7.41 1.14 -15.43
CA LYS A 97 -6.41 0.55 -16.31
C LYS A 97 -5.44 1.64 -16.78
N ILE A 98 -4.14 1.39 -16.66
CA ILE A 98 -3.07 2.27 -17.16
C ILE A 98 -2.12 1.49 -18.05
N GLN A 99 -1.55 2.15 -19.06
CA GLN A 99 -0.54 1.52 -19.91
C GLN A 99 0.71 1.19 -19.08
N PRO A 100 1.37 0.04 -19.34
CA PRO A 100 2.67 -0.26 -18.76
C PRO A 100 3.69 0.80 -19.12
N VAL A 101 4.30 1.41 -18.11
CA VAL A 101 5.43 2.33 -18.30
C VAL A 101 6.65 1.68 -17.67
N ALA A 102 7.72 1.53 -18.44
CA ALA A 102 8.98 1.01 -17.95
C ALA A 102 9.46 1.86 -16.76
N THR A 103 9.69 1.21 -15.62
CA THR A 103 10.24 1.87 -14.44
C THR A 103 11.65 2.33 -14.78
N ARG A 104 11.84 3.66 -14.85
CA ARG A 104 13.16 4.26 -14.97
C ARG A 104 13.74 4.43 -13.57
N ALA A 105 15.03 4.13 -13.40
CA ALA A 105 15.72 4.46 -12.18
C ALA A 105 15.66 5.97 -11.96
N GLY A 106 15.17 6.39 -10.79
CA GLY A 106 15.14 7.81 -10.43
C GLY A 106 16.55 8.39 -10.45
N GLY A 107 16.72 9.57 -11.08
CA GLY A 107 17.99 10.30 -11.08
C GLY A 107 18.82 10.21 -12.36
N PHE A 108 18.52 9.29 -13.29
CA PHE A 108 19.19 9.23 -14.59
C PHE A 108 18.36 9.98 -15.64
N LYS A 109 18.87 11.13 -16.10
CA LYS A 109 18.30 11.82 -17.27
C LYS A 109 18.42 10.89 -18.48
N GLN A 110 17.39 10.89 -19.33
CA GLN A 110 17.53 10.35 -20.68
C GLN A 110 18.66 11.12 -21.36
N ALA A 111 19.68 10.40 -21.85
CA ALA A 111 20.61 11.00 -22.81
C ALA A 111 19.78 11.47 -24.01
N ALA A 112 20.02 12.71 -24.44
CA ALA A 112 19.36 13.34 -25.56
C ALA A 112 19.64 12.58 -26.87
#